data_AF-A0A5C7KVP5-F1
#
_entry.id   AF-A0A5C7KVP5-F1
#
_cell.length_a   1.000
_cell.length_b   1.000
_cell.length_c   1.000
_cell.angle_alpha   90.00
_cell.angle_beta   90.00
_cell.angle_gamma   90.00
#
_symmetry.space_group_name_H-M   'P 1'
#
loop_
_entity.id
_entity.type
_entity.pdbx_description
1 polymer ?
#
loop_
_entity_poly.entity_id
_entity_poly.type
_entity_poly.pdbx_seq_one_letter_code
_entity_poly.pdbx_strand_id
1 'polypeptide(L)'
;MSNIHKVDRDFSLTVETKKRESAKTSQKDTLLIAKYSSIGYYLITPLLLGVFVGLWVDSYFRSQPTFTLVGIVIGFISAAYSLFKLVKET
;
A
#
# COMPACT_ATOMS: atom_id res chain seq x y z
N MET A 1 5.75 23.72 -49.94
CA MET A 1 5.76 24.60 -48.75
C MET A 1 4.37 25.19 -48.56
N SER A 2 3.66 24.85 -47.48
CA SER A 2 2.39 25.49 -47.11
C SER A 2 1.99 25.08 -45.69
N ASN A 3 2.21 25.96 -44.72
CA ASN A 3 1.40 26.03 -43.50
C ASN A 3 1.14 27.50 -43.21
N ILE A 4 -0.11 27.91 -43.37
CA ILE A 4 -0.59 29.28 -43.26
C ILE A 4 -1.09 29.48 -41.83
N HIS A 5 -0.31 30.14 -40.99
CA HIS A 5 -0.78 30.67 -39.70
C HIS A 5 -1.63 31.91 -39.97
N LYS A 6 -2.94 31.82 -39.72
CA LYS A 6 -3.81 33.00 -39.68
C LYS A 6 -3.60 33.71 -38.36
N VAL A 7 -3.07 34.93 -38.43
CA VAL A 7 -2.97 35.87 -37.31
C VAL A 7 -4.17 36.80 -37.41
N ASP A 8 -5.07 36.72 -36.43
CA ASP A 8 -6.20 37.62 -36.32
C ASP A 8 -5.79 38.94 -35.65
N ARG A 9 -6.53 40.01 -35.98
CA ARG A 9 -6.08 41.41 -35.84
C ARG A 9 -6.47 42.05 -34.52
N ASP A 10 -7.12 41.33 -33.62
CA ASP A 10 -7.29 41.76 -32.25
C ASP A 10 -6.23 41.06 -31.38
N PHE A 11 -5.32 41.84 -30.83
CA PHE A 11 -4.36 41.38 -29.83
C PHE A 11 -5.07 41.09 -28.49
N SER A 12 -6.23 40.44 -28.54
CA SER A 12 -6.88 39.84 -27.39
C SER A 12 -6.28 38.46 -27.27
N LEU A 13 -5.17 38.38 -26.54
CA LEU A 13 -4.76 37.11 -25.95
C LEU A 13 -5.87 36.72 -24.97
N THR A 14 -6.91 36.05 -25.47
CA THR A 14 -7.71 35.16 -24.63
C THR A 14 -6.72 34.11 -24.19
N VAL A 15 -6.06 34.38 -23.07
CA VAL A 15 -5.40 33.37 -22.27
C VAL A 15 -6.54 32.45 -21.91
N GLU A 16 -6.76 31.45 -22.77
CA GLU A 16 -7.26 30.14 -22.39
C GLU A 16 -6.31 29.70 -21.27
N THR A 17 -6.57 30.21 -20.06
CA THR A 17 -6.14 29.59 -18.83
C THR A 17 -6.78 28.23 -18.91
N LYS A 18 -6.05 27.31 -19.52
CA LYS A 18 -6.27 25.87 -19.48
C LYS A 18 -6.29 25.55 -18.00
N LYS A 19 -7.48 25.70 -17.43
CA LYS A 19 -7.84 25.50 -16.05
C LYS A 19 -7.64 24.03 -15.81
N ARG A 20 -6.39 23.69 -15.48
CA ARG A 20 -5.90 22.46 -14.86
C ARG A 20 -6.93 21.34 -14.87
N GLU A 21 -7.19 20.80 -16.04
CA GLU A 21 -7.90 19.52 -16.18
C GLU A 21 -6.87 18.40 -15.96
N SER A 22 -6.18 18.47 -14.82
CA SER A 22 -5.13 17.52 -14.42
C SER A 22 -5.20 17.33 -12.91
N ALA A 23 -6.35 16.87 -12.43
CA ALA A 23 -6.53 16.44 -11.05
C ALA A 23 -7.67 15.42 -10.88
N LYS A 24 -7.88 14.52 -11.84
CA LYS A 24 -8.88 13.44 -11.71
C LYS A 24 -8.40 12.02 -12.03
N THR A 25 -7.09 11.83 -12.22
CA THR A 25 -6.48 10.50 -12.38
C THR A 25 -5.75 10.06 -11.11
N SER A 26 -5.11 10.97 -10.37
CA SER A 26 -4.26 10.59 -9.23
C SER A 26 -5.02 10.14 -7.97
N GLN A 27 -6.29 10.50 -7.78
CA GLN A 27 -7.07 10.01 -6.64
C GLN A 27 -7.46 8.54 -6.77
N LYS A 28 -7.65 8.03 -8.00
CA LYS A 28 -8.03 6.62 -8.19
C LYS A 28 -6.87 5.69 -7.85
N ASP A 29 -5.65 6.05 -8.22
CA ASP A 29 -4.47 5.22 -7.96
C ASP A 29 -4.13 5.16 -6.45
N THR A 30 -4.20 6.30 -5.74
CA THR A 30 -4.02 6.31 -4.28
C THR A 30 -5.10 5.50 -3.56
N LEU A 31 -6.34 5.53 -4.06
CA LEU A 31 -7.46 4.78 -3.47
C LEU A 31 -7.34 3.27 -3.71
N LEU A 32 -6.77 2.85 -4.84
CA LEU A 32 -6.42 1.45 -5.10
C LEU A 32 -5.29 0.98 -4.18
N ILE A 33 -4.22 1.77 -4.02
CA ILE A 33 -3.11 1.46 -3.11
C ILE A 33 -3.60 1.37 -1.65
N ALA A 34 -4.47 2.29 -1.24
CA ALA A 34 -5.08 2.26 0.10
C ALA A 34 -5.92 0.99 0.34
N LYS A 35 -6.61 0.50 -0.70
CA LYS A 35 -7.42 -0.73 -0.61
C LYS A 35 -6.56 -1.98 -0.41
N TYR A 36 -5.41 -2.08 -1.07
CA TYR A 36 -4.49 -3.22 -0.93
C TYR A 36 -3.56 -3.10 0.29
N SER A 37 -3.26 -1.88 0.76
CA SER A 37 -2.45 -1.66 1.98
C SER A 37 -3.03 -2.38 3.20
N SER A 38 -4.35 -2.41 3.32
CA SER A 38 -5.07 -3.08 4.41
C SER A 38 -4.70 -4.57 4.52
N ILE A 39 -4.55 -5.28 3.39
CA ILE A 39 -4.20 -6.71 3.40
C ILE A 39 -2.80 -6.95 3.97
N GLY A 40 -1.87 -6.03 3.69
CA GLY A 40 -0.50 -6.09 4.18
C GLY A 40 -0.44 -6.01 5.70
N TYR A 41 -1.25 -5.12 6.29
CA TYR A 41 -1.37 -5.02 7.75
C TYR A 41 -1.89 -6.30 8.39
N TYR A 42 -2.89 -6.96 7.79
CA TYR A 42 -3.42 -8.24 8.29
C TYR A 42 -2.39 -9.37 8.28
N LEU A 43 -1.44 -9.34 7.34
CA LEU A 43 -0.36 -10.33 7.27
C LEU A 43 0.79 -10.00 8.22
N ILE A 44 1.22 -8.74 8.26
CA ILE A 44 2.41 -8.34 9.01
C ILE A 44 2.16 -8.35 10.52
N THR A 45 0.93 -8.02 10.95
CA THR A 45 0.57 -7.92 12.37
C THR A 45 0.79 -9.23 13.14
N PRO A 46 0.18 -10.37 12.76
CA PRO A 46 0.39 -11.63 13.47
C PRO A 46 1.83 -12.15 13.35
N LEU A 47 2.53 -11.85 12.24
CA LEU A 47 3.92 -12.25 12.06
C LEU A 47 4.84 -11.48 13.01
N LEU A 48 4.73 -10.14 13.06
CA LEU A 48 5.50 -9.32 13.99
C LEU A 48 5.18 -9.66 15.44
N LEU A 49 3.90 -9.90 15.75
CA LEU A 49 3.48 -10.31 17.09
C LEU A 49 4.14 -11.62 17.50
N GLY A 50 4.13 -12.64 16.63
CA GLY A 50 4.77 -13.92 16.89
C GLY A 50 6.29 -13.81 17.08
N VAL A 51 6.95 -12.98 16.28
CA VAL A 51 8.39 -12.71 16.40
C VAL A 51 8.72 -11.98 17.71
N PHE A 52 7.99 -10.92 18.05
CA PHE A 52 8.23 -10.15 19.27
C PHE A 52 8.02 -11.00 20.53
N VAL A 53 6.93 -11.78 20.56
CA VAL A 53 6.65 -12.70 21.66
C VAL A 53 7.74 -13.77 21.72
N GLY A 54 8.13 -14.35 20.59
CA GLY A 54 9.17 -15.37 20.54
C GLY A 54 10.53 -14.88 21.03
N LEU A 55 10.93 -13.68 20.63
CA LEU A 55 12.18 -13.04 21.07
C LEU A 55 12.15 -12.71 22.57
N TRP A 56 11.02 -12.21 23.07
CA TRP A 56 10.86 -11.91 24.50
C TRP A 56 10.95 -13.19 25.34
N VAL A 57 10.30 -14.27 24.90
CA VAL A 57 10.37 -15.58 25.55
C VAL A 57 11.79 -16.15 25.50
N ASP A 58 12.45 -16.14 24.34
CA ASP A 58 13.83 -16.61 24.22
C ASP A 58 14.79 -15.83 25.13
N SER A 59 14.63 -14.51 25.19
CA SER A 59 15.43 -13.65 26.09
C SER A 59 15.17 -13.97 27.56
N TYR A 60 13.94 -14.33 27.94
CA TYR A 60 13.60 -14.68 29.31
C TYR A 60 14.18 -16.03 29.72
N PHE A 61 14.10 -17.03 28.84
CA PHE A 61 14.60 -18.39 29.10
C PHE A 61 16.10 -18.55 28.84
N ARG A 62 16.79 -17.53 28.32
CA ARG A 62 18.19 -17.61 27.80
C ARG A 62 18.37 -18.80 26.85
N SER A 63 17.30 -19.22 26.18
CA SER A 63 17.37 -20.25 25.16
C SER A 63 18.03 -19.67 23.91
N GLN A 64 18.66 -20.54 23.12
CA GLN A 64 18.91 -20.25 21.71
C GLN A 64 17.58 -19.87 21.03
N PRO A 65 17.56 -19.22 19.86
CA PRO A 65 16.35 -18.63 19.25
C PRO A 65 15.30 -19.65 18.76
N THR A 66 14.93 -20.61 19.61
CA THR A 66 14.04 -21.73 19.35
C THR A 66 12.59 -21.30 19.55
N PHE A 67 12.27 -20.52 20.59
CA PHE A 67 10.91 -19.99 20.75
C PHE A 67 10.59 -18.92 19.71
N THR A 68 11.58 -18.17 19.25
CA THR A 68 11.45 -17.26 18.10
C THR A 68 11.12 -18.03 16.84
N LEU A 69 11.80 -19.16 16.59
CA LEU A 69 11.51 -19.99 15.41
C LEU A 69 10.08 -20.55 15.46
N VAL A 70 9.66 -21.06 16.62
CA VAL A 70 8.28 -21.54 16.83
C VAL A 70 7.27 -20.39 16.70
N GLY A 71 7.60 -19.22 17.27
CA GLY A 71 6.79 -18.00 17.20
C GLY A 71 6.62 -17.49 15.77
N ILE A 72 7.66 -17.60 14.92
CA ILE A 72 7.58 -17.30 13.49
C ILE A 72 6.64 -18.27 12.79
N VAL A 73 6.76 -19.58 13.05
CA VAL A 73 5.89 -20.60 12.42
C VAL A 73 4.42 -20.36 12.82
N ILE A 74 4.15 -20.13 14.10
CA ILE A 74 2.81 -19.81 14.59
C ILE A 74 2.30 -18.49 14.00
N GLY A 75 3.15 -17.45 13.97
CA GLY A 75 2.84 -16.16 13.37
C GLY A 75 2.53 -16.28 11.88
N PHE A 76 3.26 -17.12 11.16
CA PHE A 76 3.02 -17.40 9.74
C PHE A 76 1.70 -18.14 9.51
N ILE A 77 1.40 -19.18 10.30
CA ILE A 77 0.12 -19.89 10.23
C ILE A 77 -1.04 -18.93 10.54
N SER A 78 -0.86 -18.06 11.54
CA SER A 78 -1.86 -17.04 11.91
C SER A 78 -2.05 -15.99 10.83
N ALA A 79 -0.97 -15.57 10.16
CA ALA A 79 -1.03 -14.67 9.01
C ALA A 79 -1.78 -15.31 7.82
N ALA A 80 -1.45 -16.58 7.51
CA ALA A 80 -2.14 -17.34 6.48
C ALA A 80 -3.63 -17.50 6.81
N TYR A 81 -3.97 -17.85 8.06
CA TYR A 81 -5.36 -17.96 8.51
C TYR A 81 -6.10 -16.63 8.43
N SER A 82 -5.45 -15.52 8.82
CA SER A 82 -6.02 -14.17 8.73
C SER A 82 -6.32 -13.80 7.28
N LEU A 83 -5.44 -14.16 6.35
CA LEU A 83 -5.66 -13.97 4.91
C LEU A 83 -6.82 -14.83 4.40
N PHE A 84 -6.86 -16.11 4.77
CA PHE A 84 -7.95 -17.01 4.41
C PHE A 84 -9.30 -16.51 4.91
N LYS A 85 -9.34 -16.02 6.16
CA LYS A 85 -10.54 -15.41 6.73
C LYS A 85 -10.95 -14.17 5.95
N LEU A 86 -10.01 -13.28 5.66
CA LEU A 86 -10.27 -12.02 4.96
C LEU A 86 -10.79 -12.26 3.52
N VAL A 87 -10.25 -13.27 2.83
CA VAL A 87 -10.74 -13.68 1.49
C VAL A 87 -12.12 -14.35 1.57
N LYS A 88 -12.39 -15.15 2.59
CA LYS A 88 -13.71 -15.79 2.78
C LYS A 88 -14.81 -14.78 3.12
N GLU A 89 -14.44 -13.70 3.80
CA GLU A 89 -15.37 -12.67 4.30
C GLU A 89 -15.57 -11.53 3.28
N THR A 90 -14.79 -11.50 2.19
CA THR A 90 -14.94 -10.60 1.03
C THR A 90 -15.75 -11.26 -0.08
#